data_AF-A0A362XA30-F1
#
_entry.id   AF-A0A362XA30-F1
#
_cell.length_a   1.000
_cell.length_b   1.000
_cell.length_c   1.000
_cell.angle_alpha   90.00
_cell.angle_beta   90.00
_cell.angle_gamma   90.00
#
_symmetry.space_group_name_H-M   'P 1'
#
loop_
_entity.id
_entity.type
_entity.pdbx_description
1 polymer ?
#
loop_
_entity_poly.entity_id
_entity_poly.type
_entity_poly.pdbx_seq_one_letter_code
_entity_poly.pdbx_strand_id
1 'polypeptide(L)'
;MDFIKLVTLSLVFTTYSYGQQLSSFTEELFNEYSKYEVEGFSEMKVKPDFLQKQIDLITGKAPGLFEIQLLGHSVEDRPIRMVSVGNGDVDVLMWSQMHGNESTATRSIVDLLSFIAENSKQKSVNSLLQDLRIHFIPMLNPDGASRWTRENAIGIDLNRDALRLIAPESQLLKRVRDSLSADYGFNLHDQSKYYNVERLNNEASISFLATAFDYEKSRSAGRDEAMQLISYLYKINQHYIPNHTGRYNDDFEPRAFGDNIQKWGTKLILIETGGFKNDPEKQLGRKLNFVLIGSALEAIQKGLHKAISVEQYSQIPRNDRNLFDLKIEKVQKMVNSSYYTVDLGYFLEESSNDSYKGKVIYQVTLEDQGDLSTYTGYKNFNAEGLKILFPKVFNGRVKNSAHEKSLLQDGFLYFTKAPSRKYFPTTMFQYNDGVEQESSLENTYLLVNKLNQPKYLFYKGQIIDLK
;
A
#
# COMPACT_ATOMS: atom_id res chain seq x y z
N MET A 1 57.98 -30.31 -13.00
CA MET A 1 57.17 -31.55 -12.89
C MET A 1 56.39 -31.44 -11.60
N ASP A 2 55.17 -30.95 -11.76
CA ASP A 2 54.33 -30.41 -10.71
C ASP A 2 53.77 -31.49 -9.80
N PHE A 3 53.80 -31.20 -8.50
CA PHE A 3 53.16 -32.00 -7.46
C PHE A 3 51.93 -31.26 -6.94
N ILE A 4 50.83 -31.99 -6.98
CA ILE A 4 49.46 -31.67 -6.55
C ILE A 4 49.40 -31.07 -5.14
N LYS A 5 48.66 -29.97 -4.97
CA LYS A 5 47.85 -29.70 -3.77
C LYS A 5 46.54 -29.01 -4.14
N LEU A 6 45.45 -29.78 -4.05
CA LEU A 6 44.08 -29.30 -3.94
C LEU A 6 43.93 -28.53 -2.62
N VAL A 7 43.42 -27.30 -2.66
CA VAL A 7 42.85 -26.61 -1.50
C VAL A 7 41.39 -26.35 -1.81
N THR A 8 40.52 -27.17 -1.25
CA THR A 8 39.07 -26.97 -1.25
C THR A 8 38.76 -25.88 -0.22
N LEU A 9 38.42 -24.69 -0.70
CA LEU A 9 37.96 -23.60 0.16
C LEU A 9 36.48 -23.84 0.51
N SER A 10 36.22 -24.54 1.60
CA SER A 10 34.88 -24.60 2.19
C SER A 10 34.59 -23.28 2.89
N LEU A 11 33.88 -22.38 2.21
CA LEU A 11 33.17 -21.26 2.82
C LEU A 11 32.03 -21.82 3.66
N VAL A 12 32.29 -22.03 4.95
CA VAL A 12 31.24 -22.26 5.95
C VAL A 12 30.55 -20.92 6.16
N PHE A 13 29.39 -20.72 5.51
CA PHE A 13 28.41 -19.75 5.98
C PHE A 13 27.88 -20.25 7.32
N THR A 14 28.46 -19.78 8.42
CA THR A 14 27.80 -19.83 9.72
C THR A 14 26.62 -18.86 9.66
N THR A 15 25.46 -19.37 9.26
CA THR A 15 24.19 -18.69 9.54
C THR A 15 24.05 -18.60 11.06
N TYR A 16 24.38 -17.45 11.63
CA TYR A 16 23.90 -17.10 12.95
C TYR A 16 22.39 -16.89 12.84
N SER A 17 21.64 -18.00 12.92
CA SER A 17 20.21 -17.99 13.14
C SER A 17 19.96 -17.61 14.60
N TYR A 18 20.16 -16.33 14.96
CA TYR A 18 19.43 -15.74 16.06
C TYR A 18 18.01 -15.46 15.55
N GLY A 19 17.24 -16.53 15.32
CA GLY A 19 15.80 -16.42 15.24
C GLY A 19 15.31 -16.03 16.62
N GLN A 20 15.18 -14.72 16.88
CA GLN A 20 14.57 -14.26 18.10
C GLN A 20 13.13 -14.76 18.07
N GLN A 21 12.79 -15.68 18.97
CA GLN A 21 11.43 -16.16 19.11
C GLN A 21 10.50 -14.96 19.37
N LEU A 22 9.40 -14.88 18.64
CA LEU A 22 8.39 -13.85 18.85
C LEU A 22 7.87 -13.92 20.29
N SER A 23 7.46 -12.79 20.84
CA SER A 23 6.79 -12.79 22.14
C SER A 23 5.46 -13.53 22.01
N SER A 24 5.03 -14.21 23.08
CA SER A 24 3.73 -14.87 23.11
C SER A 24 2.58 -13.89 22.85
N PHE A 25 2.73 -12.63 23.26
CA PHE A 25 1.78 -11.56 22.99
C PHE A 25 1.69 -11.21 21.50
N THR A 26 2.83 -11.11 20.80
CA THR A 26 2.86 -10.87 19.34
C THR A 26 2.23 -12.04 18.57
N GLU A 27 2.54 -13.27 18.97
CA GLU A 27 1.93 -14.47 18.38
C GLU A 27 0.41 -14.50 18.60
N GLU A 28 -0.07 -14.16 19.80
CA GLU A 28 -1.50 -14.05 20.12
C GLU A 28 -2.19 -13.02 19.22
N LEU A 29 -1.64 -11.80 19.11
CA LEU A 29 -2.21 -10.75 18.23
C LEU A 29 -2.37 -11.25 16.78
N PHE A 30 -1.38 -11.94 16.23
CA PHE A 30 -1.45 -12.42 14.85
C PHE A 30 -2.42 -13.61 14.69
N ASN A 31 -2.38 -14.57 15.60
CA ASN A 31 -3.16 -15.81 15.49
C ASN A 31 -4.63 -15.60 15.84
N GLU A 32 -4.94 -14.66 16.74
CA GLU A 32 -6.28 -14.40 17.22
C GLU A 32 -6.94 -13.15 16.59
N TYR A 33 -6.25 -12.47 15.66
CA TYR A 33 -6.73 -11.25 15.00
C TYR A 33 -8.22 -11.29 14.59
N SER A 34 -8.69 -12.40 14.01
CA SER A 34 -10.06 -12.52 13.52
C SER A 34 -11.12 -12.38 14.61
N LYS A 35 -10.77 -12.51 15.90
CA LYS A 35 -11.69 -12.27 17.02
C LYS A 35 -11.99 -10.78 17.21
N TYR A 36 -11.04 -9.93 16.84
CA TYR A 36 -11.06 -8.48 17.10
C TYR A 36 -11.30 -7.67 15.82
N GLU A 37 -11.38 -8.34 14.67
CA GLU A 37 -11.69 -7.71 13.40
C GLU A 37 -13.11 -7.12 13.44
N VAL A 38 -13.19 -5.79 13.32
CA VAL A 38 -14.46 -5.09 13.31
C VAL A 38 -15.11 -5.19 11.93
N GLU A 39 -16.39 -5.56 11.92
CA GLU A 39 -17.18 -5.70 10.69
C GLU A 39 -17.39 -4.36 9.96
N GLY A 40 -17.59 -4.42 8.64
CA GLY A 40 -17.86 -3.24 7.80
C GLY A 40 -16.60 -2.50 7.31
N PHE A 41 -15.41 -3.06 7.54
CA PHE A 41 -14.12 -2.56 7.05
C PHE A 41 -13.54 -3.40 5.90
N SER A 42 -14.40 -4.07 5.14
CA SER A 42 -14.03 -4.88 3.96
C SER A 42 -13.44 -4.04 2.83
N GLU A 43 -13.82 -2.76 2.74
CA GLU A 43 -13.33 -1.79 1.78
C GLU A 43 -12.38 -0.77 2.45
N MET A 44 -11.42 -0.24 1.69
CA MET A 44 -10.53 0.82 2.17
C MET A 44 -11.27 2.12 2.45
N LYS A 45 -12.32 2.46 1.70
CA LYS A 45 -13.00 3.74 1.89
C LYS A 45 -13.83 3.75 3.18
N VAL A 46 -13.27 4.38 4.22
CA VAL A 46 -13.93 4.55 5.52
C VAL A 46 -14.65 5.89 5.57
N LYS A 47 -15.98 5.87 5.72
CA LYS A 47 -16.77 7.08 5.96
C LYS A 47 -16.57 7.58 7.41
N PRO A 48 -16.38 8.89 7.64
CA PRO A 48 -16.21 9.43 8.98
C PRO A 48 -17.30 9.03 9.97
N ASP A 49 -18.58 9.14 9.59
CA ASP A 49 -19.72 8.79 10.47
C ASP A 49 -19.76 7.30 10.83
N PHE A 50 -19.33 6.44 9.90
CA PHE A 50 -19.23 5.00 10.17
C PHE A 50 -18.14 4.73 11.20
N LEU A 51 -16.96 5.33 11.04
CA LEU A 51 -15.86 5.22 11.98
C LEU A 51 -16.28 5.66 13.40
N GLN A 52 -16.90 6.83 13.52
CA GLN A 52 -17.34 7.35 14.82
C GLN A 52 -18.35 6.41 15.50
N LYS A 53 -19.30 5.84 14.74
CA LYS A 53 -20.24 4.85 15.27
C LYS A 53 -19.56 3.58 15.76
N GLN A 54 -18.54 3.08 15.05
CA GLN A 54 -17.79 1.89 15.49
C GLN A 54 -17.01 2.16 16.77
N ILE A 55 -16.36 3.33 16.86
CA ILE A 55 -15.66 3.75 18.08
C ILE A 55 -16.67 3.79 19.24
N ASP A 56 -17.79 4.50 19.09
CA ASP A 56 -18.81 4.64 20.13
C ASP A 56 -19.37 3.26 20.59
N LEU A 57 -19.58 2.34 19.65
CA LEU A 57 -20.02 0.97 19.93
C LEU A 57 -18.99 0.18 20.74
N ILE A 58 -17.71 0.23 20.36
CA ILE A 58 -16.63 -0.49 21.04
C ILE A 58 -16.42 0.07 22.44
N THR A 59 -16.29 1.40 22.57
CA THR A 59 -16.06 2.05 23.85
C THR A 59 -17.26 1.89 24.79
N GLY A 60 -18.49 1.86 24.25
CA GLY A 60 -19.71 1.61 25.03
C GLY A 60 -19.78 0.21 25.65
N LYS A 61 -19.08 -0.78 25.09
CA LYS A 61 -18.97 -2.14 25.67
C LYS A 61 -18.01 -2.22 26.86
N ALA A 62 -17.12 -1.25 27.03
CA ALA A 62 -16.16 -1.18 28.13
C ALA A 62 -16.23 0.17 28.87
N PRO A 63 -17.33 0.46 29.60
CA PRO A 63 -17.50 1.73 30.30
C PRO A 63 -16.36 2.03 31.28
N GLY A 64 -15.83 3.25 31.22
CA GLY A 64 -14.75 3.71 32.10
C GLY A 64 -13.34 3.24 31.69
N LEU A 65 -13.21 2.40 30.67
CA LEU A 65 -11.90 1.99 30.15
C LEU A 65 -11.28 3.07 29.23
N PHE A 66 -12.11 3.70 28.41
CA PHE A 66 -11.68 4.68 27.41
C PHE A 66 -12.11 6.10 27.79
N GLU A 67 -11.22 7.06 27.54
CA GLU A 67 -11.50 8.49 27.58
C GLU A 67 -11.66 9.00 26.15
N ILE A 68 -12.85 9.51 25.79
CA ILE A 68 -13.12 10.07 24.46
C ILE A 68 -13.17 11.58 24.58
N GLN A 69 -12.31 12.26 23.83
CA GLN A 69 -12.23 13.71 23.80
C GLN A 69 -12.54 14.24 22.39
N LEU A 70 -13.49 15.17 22.27
CA LEU A 70 -13.64 15.98 21.07
C LEU A 70 -12.52 17.02 21.02
N LEU A 71 -11.62 16.91 20.05
CA LEU A 71 -10.49 17.82 19.89
C LEU A 71 -10.84 19.09 19.12
N GLY A 72 -11.87 19.01 18.26
CA GLY A 72 -12.33 20.09 17.40
C GLY A 72 -13.05 19.56 16.16
N HIS A 73 -13.13 20.39 15.13
CA HIS A 73 -13.77 20.05 13.87
C HIS A 73 -12.84 20.34 12.68
N SER A 74 -13.04 19.61 11.58
CA SER A 74 -12.42 19.86 10.28
C SER A 74 -12.97 21.13 9.61
N VAL A 75 -12.45 21.45 8.41
CA VAL A 75 -12.93 22.60 7.63
C VAL A 75 -14.44 22.52 7.32
N GLU A 76 -14.97 21.33 7.02
CA GLU A 76 -16.40 21.10 6.78
C GLU A 76 -17.16 20.69 8.04
N ASP A 77 -16.66 21.09 9.21
CA ASP A 77 -17.33 20.92 10.51
C ASP A 77 -17.57 19.45 10.92
N ARG A 78 -16.68 18.53 10.50
CA ARG A 78 -16.74 17.12 10.95
C ARG A 78 -15.93 16.94 12.23
N PRO A 79 -16.45 16.20 13.23
CA PRO A 79 -15.78 16.06 14.52
C PRO A 79 -14.49 15.24 14.39
N ILE A 80 -13.43 15.71 15.03
CA ILE A 80 -12.16 14.99 15.19
C ILE A 80 -12.03 14.63 16.67
N ARG A 81 -11.94 13.33 16.96
CA ARG A 81 -11.90 12.79 18.33
C ARG A 81 -10.58 12.10 18.61
N MET A 82 -10.15 12.20 19.87
CA MET A 82 -9.10 11.37 20.44
C MET A 82 -9.72 10.33 21.36
N VAL A 83 -9.22 9.09 21.28
CA VAL A 83 -9.58 8.00 22.19
C VAL A 83 -8.34 7.66 22.99
N SER A 84 -8.39 7.77 24.31
CA SER A 84 -7.27 7.48 25.21
C SER A 84 -7.59 6.30 26.12
N VAL A 85 -6.56 5.52 26.47
CA VAL A 85 -6.68 4.35 27.36
C VAL A 85 -5.39 4.12 28.13
N GLY A 86 -5.51 3.56 29.33
CA GLY A 86 -4.38 3.34 30.24
C GLY A 86 -4.10 4.54 31.13
N ASN A 87 -3.29 4.32 32.16
CA ASN A 87 -2.99 5.29 33.21
C ASN A 87 -1.48 5.35 33.54
N GLY A 88 -0.64 4.82 32.66
CA GLY A 88 0.81 4.81 32.86
C GLY A 88 1.47 6.15 32.56
N ASP A 89 2.73 6.26 32.98
CA ASP A 89 3.51 7.50 32.85
C ASP A 89 4.18 7.67 31.47
N VAL A 90 4.12 6.64 30.61
CA VAL A 90 4.68 6.71 29.24
C VAL A 90 3.55 7.02 28.26
N ASP A 91 3.58 8.23 27.70
CA ASP A 91 2.57 8.69 26.74
C ASP A 91 2.93 8.25 25.31
N VAL A 92 1.99 7.57 24.66
CA VAL A 92 2.12 7.12 23.26
C VAL A 92 1.01 7.75 22.42
N LEU A 93 1.38 8.63 21.49
CA LEU A 93 0.45 9.28 20.56
C LEU A 93 0.47 8.58 19.20
N MET A 94 -0.69 8.21 18.69
CA MET A 94 -0.86 7.64 17.35
C MET A 94 -1.90 8.44 16.59
N TRP A 95 -1.59 8.80 15.34
CA TRP A 95 -2.57 9.41 14.46
C TRP A 95 -2.52 8.74 13.09
N SER A 96 -3.69 8.63 12.47
CA SER A 96 -3.82 8.05 11.13
C SER A 96 -4.70 8.92 10.24
N GLN A 97 -4.62 8.64 8.94
CA GLN A 97 -5.46 9.24 7.91
C GLN A 97 -5.43 10.77 7.93
N MET A 98 -4.23 11.34 8.11
CA MET A 98 -3.99 12.77 7.82
C MET A 98 -4.08 13.05 6.32
N HIS A 99 -3.77 12.05 5.50
CA HIS A 99 -4.24 11.98 4.14
C HIS A 99 -5.52 11.15 4.11
N GLY A 100 -6.57 11.70 3.50
CA GLY A 100 -7.91 11.10 3.58
C GLY A 100 -8.05 9.74 2.90
N ASN A 101 -7.24 9.45 1.89
CA ASN A 101 -7.24 8.20 1.13
C ASN A 101 -6.32 7.10 1.71
N GLU A 102 -5.81 7.28 2.94
CA GLU A 102 -4.85 6.37 3.58
C GLU A 102 -5.45 5.77 4.86
N SER A 103 -6.39 4.84 4.71
CA SER A 103 -7.24 4.34 5.80
C SER A 103 -6.76 3.06 6.46
N THR A 104 -5.69 2.42 5.99
CA THR A 104 -5.36 1.05 6.42
C THR A 104 -5.11 0.99 7.92
N ALA A 105 -4.26 1.88 8.43
CA ALA A 105 -3.99 1.94 9.86
C ALA A 105 -5.18 2.44 10.70
N THR A 106 -6.05 3.28 10.15
CA THR A 106 -7.31 3.68 10.82
C THR A 106 -8.17 2.45 11.14
N ARG A 107 -8.32 1.54 10.17
CA ARG A 107 -9.07 0.29 10.37
C ARG A 107 -8.42 -0.58 11.45
N SER A 108 -7.10 -0.70 11.43
CA SER A 108 -6.33 -1.44 12.45
C SER A 108 -6.42 -0.84 13.85
N ILE A 109 -6.46 0.49 13.98
CA ILE A 109 -6.68 1.16 15.26
C ILE A 109 -8.03 0.76 15.84
N VAL A 110 -9.08 0.69 15.03
CA VAL A 110 -10.41 0.29 15.50
C VAL A 110 -10.40 -1.17 15.97
N ASP A 111 -9.69 -2.06 15.28
CA ASP A 111 -9.49 -3.44 15.74
C ASP A 111 -8.71 -3.52 17.05
N LEU A 112 -7.68 -2.67 17.22
CA LEU A 112 -6.93 -2.55 18.48
C LEU A 112 -7.82 -2.07 19.63
N LEU A 113 -8.72 -1.11 19.38
CA LEU A 113 -9.70 -0.70 20.37
C LEU A 113 -10.62 -1.87 20.77
N SER A 114 -11.06 -2.70 19.82
CA SER A 114 -11.86 -3.90 20.11
C SER A 114 -11.05 -4.90 20.96
N PHE A 115 -9.80 -5.17 20.57
CA PHE A 115 -8.89 -6.01 21.32
C PHE A 115 -8.70 -5.52 22.77
N ILE A 116 -8.45 -4.23 22.97
CA ILE A 116 -8.26 -3.67 24.31
C ILE A 116 -9.56 -3.76 25.14
N ALA A 117 -10.71 -3.46 24.53
CA ALA A 117 -12.01 -3.54 25.20
C ALA A 117 -12.29 -4.95 25.73
N GLU A 118 -12.06 -5.97 24.90
CA GLU A 118 -12.35 -7.37 25.20
C GLU A 118 -11.34 -7.99 26.18
N ASN A 119 -10.08 -7.51 26.17
CA ASN A 119 -8.98 -8.15 26.89
C ASN A 119 -8.40 -7.31 28.03
N SER A 120 -9.02 -6.18 28.40
CA SER A 120 -8.55 -5.29 29.47
C SER A 120 -8.29 -5.96 30.83
N LYS A 121 -8.92 -7.11 31.10
CA LYS A 121 -8.72 -7.92 32.32
C LYS A 121 -7.63 -8.99 32.18
N GLN A 122 -7.19 -9.30 30.96
CA GLN A 122 -6.05 -10.18 30.76
C GLN A 122 -4.79 -9.54 31.35
N LYS A 123 -3.95 -10.34 32.01
CA LYS A 123 -2.77 -9.83 32.73
C LYS A 123 -1.80 -9.06 31.83
N SER A 124 -1.59 -9.53 30.60
CA SER A 124 -0.72 -8.89 29.60
C SER A 124 -1.21 -7.49 29.24
N VAL A 125 -2.48 -7.35 28.86
CA VAL A 125 -3.11 -6.08 28.48
C VAL A 125 -3.25 -5.16 29.69
N ASN A 126 -3.65 -5.69 30.85
CA ASN A 126 -3.78 -4.88 32.06
C ASN A 126 -2.44 -4.27 32.49
N SER A 127 -1.36 -5.07 32.46
CA SER A 127 0.00 -4.58 32.72
C SER A 127 0.44 -3.54 31.70
N LEU A 128 0.14 -3.76 30.40
CA LEU A 128 0.43 -2.80 29.35
C LEU A 128 -0.22 -1.44 29.63
N LEU A 129 -1.49 -1.42 30.04
CA LEU A 129 -2.26 -0.20 30.33
C LEU A 129 -1.93 0.45 31.68
N GLN A 130 -1.22 -0.26 32.57
CA GLN A 130 -0.67 0.30 33.80
C GLN A 130 0.63 1.06 33.54
N ASP A 131 1.42 0.62 32.57
CA ASP A 131 2.71 1.22 32.25
C ASP A 131 2.61 2.29 31.16
N LEU A 132 1.63 2.18 30.26
CA LEU A 132 1.41 3.11 29.15
C LEU A 132 0.11 3.89 29.29
N ARG A 133 0.12 5.14 28.81
CA ARG A 133 -1.08 5.88 28.41
C ARG A 133 -1.06 6.07 26.90
N ILE A 134 -2.08 5.55 26.23
CA ILE A 134 -2.11 5.44 24.77
C ILE A 134 -3.22 6.35 24.24
N HIS A 135 -2.87 7.19 23.27
CA HIS A 135 -3.74 8.18 22.65
C HIS A 135 -3.87 7.92 21.16
N PHE A 136 -5.10 7.68 20.70
CA PHE A 136 -5.41 7.46 19.29
C PHE A 136 -6.17 8.66 18.73
N ILE A 137 -5.72 9.20 17.59
CA ILE A 137 -6.52 10.05 16.69
C ILE A 137 -6.79 9.21 15.43
N PRO A 138 -7.90 8.44 15.39
CA PRO A 138 -8.11 7.44 14.33
C PRO A 138 -8.35 8.05 12.94
N MET A 139 -8.70 9.33 12.85
CA MET A 139 -8.91 10.01 11.57
C MET A 139 -8.70 11.51 11.76
N LEU A 140 -7.56 12.01 11.31
CA LEU A 140 -7.23 13.44 11.41
C LEU A 140 -7.90 14.27 10.30
N ASN A 141 -8.06 13.71 9.09
CA ASN A 141 -8.62 14.40 7.93
C ASN A 141 -9.96 13.75 7.48
N PRO A 142 -11.06 13.94 8.24
CA PRO A 142 -12.36 13.36 7.89
C PRO A 142 -12.92 13.91 6.57
N ASP A 143 -12.51 15.13 6.21
CA ASP A 143 -12.89 15.81 4.98
C ASP A 143 -12.29 15.12 3.75
N GLY A 144 -10.98 14.87 3.77
CA GLY A 144 -10.31 14.09 2.75
C GLY A 144 -10.85 12.65 2.70
N ALA A 145 -11.11 12.03 3.85
CA ALA A 145 -11.63 10.66 3.92
C ALA A 145 -13.00 10.51 3.23
N SER A 146 -13.91 11.47 3.44
CA SER A 146 -15.21 11.52 2.77
C SER A 146 -15.06 11.55 1.23
N ARG A 147 -14.11 12.34 0.73
CA ARG A 147 -13.83 12.49 -0.71
C ARG A 147 -12.86 11.47 -1.29
N TRP A 148 -12.21 10.65 -0.46
CA TRP A 148 -11.11 9.79 -0.87
C TRP A 148 -9.95 10.56 -1.52
N THR A 149 -9.61 11.72 -0.95
CA THR A 149 -8.51 12.57 -1.41
C THR A 149 -7.37 12.59 -0.40
N ARG A 150 -6.16 12.86 -0.88
CA ARG A 150 -5.00 13.08 -0.02
C ARG A 150 -5.18 14.34 0.83
N GLU A 151 -5.60 15.42 0.21
CA GLU A 151 -5.75 16.74 0.83
C GLU A 151 -7.07 16.87 1.60
N ASN A 152 -7.16 17.89 2.48
CA ASN A 152 -8.40 18.26 3.17
C ASN A 152 -9.37 19.03 2.24
N ALA A 153 -10.45 19.61 2.78
CA ALA A 153 -11.50 20.27 1.98
C ALA A 153 -11.07 21.49 1.17
N ILE A 154 -9.98 22.13 1.55
CA ILE A 154 -9.47 23.33 0.86
C ILE A 154 -8.18 23.03 0.09
N GLY A 155 -7.88 21.75 -0.16
CA GLY A 155 -6.73 21.33 -0.97
C GLY A 155 -5.39 21.43 -0.24
N ILE A 156 -5.38 21.47 1.09
CA ILE A 156 -4.14 21.45 1.88
C ILE A 156 -3.74 19.99 2.15
N ASP A 157 -2.51 19.63 1.75
CA ASP A 157 -1.82 18.46 2.28
C ASP A 157 -1.43 18.77 3.73
N LEU A 158 -2.11 18.14 4.69
CA LEU A 158 -1.86 18.35 6.11
C LEU A 158 -0.40 18.03 6.48
N ASN A 159 0.23 17.06 5.79
CA ASN A 159 1.62 16.68 5.99
C ASN A 159 2.60 17.60 5.23
N ARG A 160 2.13 18.79 4.83
CA ARG A 160 2.93 19.91 4.32
C ARG A 160 2.57 21.23 4.99
N ASP A 161 1.92 21.17 6.16
CA ASP A 161 1.39 22.34 6.88
C ASP A 161 1.89 22.47 8.33
N ALA A 162 2.94 21.76 8.73
CA ALA A 162 3.42 21.76 10.12
C ALA A 162 4.09 23.06 10.59
N LEU A 163 4.52 23.92 9.65
CA LEU A 163 5.17 25.21 9.98
C LEU A 163 4.17 26.35 10.16
N ARG A 164 3.20 26.47 9.25
CA ARG A 164 2.24 27.58 9.24
C ARG A 164 0.94 27.24 9.94
N LEU A 165 0.59 25.95 10.02
CA LEU A 165 -0.61 25.45 10.69
C LEU A 165 -1.86 26.18 10.17
N ILE A 166 -2.02 26.21 8.86
CA ILE A 166 -3.13 26.88 8.19
C ILE A 166 -4.43 26.11 8.44
N ALA A 167 -4.40 24.79 8.27
CA ALA A 167 -5.57 23.94 8.39
C ALA A 167 -5.99 23.76 9.87
N PRO A 168 -7.29 23.76 10.19
CA PRO A 168 -7.77 23.52 11.56
C PRO A 168 -7.33 22.16 12.09
N GLU A 169 -7.24 21.15 11.21
CA GLU A 169 -6.75 19.80 11.55
C GLU A 169 -5.27 19.83 11.96
N SER A 170 -4.44 20.60 11.24
CA SER A 170 -3.01 20.78 11.54
C SER A 170 -2.81 21.51 12.87
N GLN A 171 -3.58 22.57 13.13
CA GLN A 171 -3.55 23.27 14.42
C GLN A 171 -3.97 22.35 15.57
N LEU A 172 -4.97 21.50 15.35
CA LEU A 172 -5.45 20.53 16.32
C LEU A 172 -4.38 19.49 16.66
N LEU A 173 -3.73 18.88 15.67
CA LEU A 173 -2.63 17.94 15.91
C LEU A 173 -1.47 18.61 16.66
N LYS A 174 -1.13 19.85 16.30
CA LYS A 174 -0.10 20.61 17.01
C LYS A 174 -0.45 20.84 18.48
N ARG A 175 -1.69 21.24 18.78
CA ARG A 175 -2.16 21.43 20.17
C ARG A 175 -2.09 20.14 20.98
N VAL A 176 -2.51 19.01 20.40
CA VAL A 176 -2.42 17.69 21.07
C VAL A 176 -0.97 17.33 21.36
N ARG A 177 -0.08 17.48 20.36
CA ARG A 177 1.36 17.26 20.56
C ARG A 177 1.90 18.13 21.68
N ASP A 178 1.53 19.40 21.73
CA ASP A 178 2.01 20.35 22.74
C ASP A 178 1.49 20.04 24.13
N SER A 179 0.24 19.57 24.24
CA SER A 179 -0.38 19.24 25.53
C SER A 179 0.14 17.93 26.10
N LEU A 180 0.36 16.92 25.25
CA LEU A 180 0.82 15.61 25.70
C LEU A 180 2.33 15.56 25.89
N SER A 181 3.09 16.21 25.02
CA SER A 181 4.55 16.02 24.94
C SER A 181 4.96 14.54 24.93
N ALA A 182 4.20 13.73 24.18
CA ALA A 182 4.27 12.27 24.22
C ALA A 182 5.70 11.73 24.01
N ASP A 183 6.03 10.68 24.76
CA ASP A 183 7.31 9.98 24.68
C ASP A 183 7.53 9.35 23.31
N TYR A 184 6.47 8.74 22.78
CA TYR A 184 6.46 8.03 21.52
C TYR A 184 5.34 8.54 20.62
N GLY A 185 5.61 8.56 19.32
CA GLY A 185 4.67 8.95 18.29
C GLY A 185 4.59 7.89 17.20
N PHE A 186 3.39 7.65 16.66
CA PHE A 186 3.18 6.84 15.46
C PHE A 186 2.49 7.67 14.40
N ASN A 187 3.21 7.93 13.31
CA ASN A 187 2.66 8.53 12.10
C ASN A 187 2.25 7.42 11.14
N LEU A 188 0.95 7.24 10.93
CA LEU A 188 0.42 6.07 10.25
C LEU A 188 -0.16 6.45 8.89
N HIS A 189 0.43 5.88 7.84
CA HIS A 189 0.20 6.24 6.44
C HIS A 189 0.02 5.01 5.54
N ASP A 190 -0.43 5.28 4.32
CA ASP A 190 -0.35 4.36 3.20
C ASP A 190 0.59 4.92 2.13
N GLN A 191 1.30 4.04 1.44
CA GLN A 191 2.13 4.40 0.30
C GLN A 191 1.59 3.79 -1.01
N SER A 192 2.13 4.26 -2.13
CA SER A 192 1.80 3.74 -3.45
C SER A 192 2.01 2.22 -3.54
N LYS A 193 1.08 1.53 -4.24
CA LYS A 193 1.23 0.11 -4.57
C LYS A 193 2.44 -0.17 -5.48
N TYR A 194 3.04 0.84 -6.11
CA TYR A 194 4.15 0.67 -7.04
C TYR A 194 5.54 0.67 -6.39
N TYR A 195 5.62 0.68 -5.06
CA TYR A 195 6.88 0.49 -4.36
C TYR A 195 7.23 -0.99 -4.22
N ASN A 196 8.47 -1.34 -4.54
CA ASN A 196 9.08 -2.63 -4.24
C ASN A 196 10.22 -2.47 -3.21
N VAL A 197 10.62 -3.57 -2.59
CA VAL A 197 11.82 -3.59 -1.74
C VAL A 197 13.05 -3.52 -2.64
N GLU A 198 14.00 -2.63 -2.33
CA GLU A 198 15.19 -2.39 -3.16
C GLU A 198 15.89 -3.70 -3.52
N ARG A 199 16.22 -3.87 -4.82
CA ARG A 199 16.87 -5.07 -5.40
C ARG A 199 16.06 -6.36 -5.34
N LEU A 200 14.79 -6.30 -4.91
CA LEU A 200 13.86 -7.42 -4.90
C LEU A 200 12.64 -7.10 -5.78
N ASN A 201 11.96 -8.15 -6.24
CA ASN A 201 10.72 -8.03 -7.01
C ASN A 201 9.47 -7.97 -6.12
N ASN A 202 9.66 -8.08 -4.80
CA ASN A 202 8.59 -8.09 -3.80
C ASN A 202 8.09 -6.67 -3.54
N GLU A 203 6.78 -6.53 -3.39
CA GLU A 203 6.14 -5.29 -2.97
C GLU A 203 6.71 -4.82 -1.62
N ALA A 204 6.96 -3.52 -1.48
CA ALA A 204 7.21 -2.91 -0.18
C ALA A 204 5.85 -2.74 0.53
N SER A 205 5.29 -3.83 1.03
CA SER A 205 3.93 -3.84 1.59
C SER A 205 3.84 -3.15 2.95
N ILE A 206 4.93 -3.16 3.73
CA ILE A 206 5.09 -2.30 4.92
C ILE A 206 6.42 -1.59 4.81
N SER A 207 6.47 -0.29 5.07
CA SER A 207 7.74 0.42 5.20
C SER A 207 7.82 1.21 6.48
N PHE A 208 9.02 1.31 7.02
CA PHE A 208 9.27 2.04 8.26
C PHE A 208 10.16 3.25 8.03
N LEU A 209 9.99 4.28 8.85
CA LEU A 209 10.88 5.44 8.88
C LEU A 209 11.05 5.98 10.30
N ALA A 210 12.31 6.13 10.72
CA ALA A 210 12.69 7.02 11.81
C ALA A 210 12.97 8.39 11.18
N THR A 211 11.96 9.27 11.22
CA THR A 211 11.95 10.56 10.52
C THR A 211 13.19 11.39 10.83
N ALA A 212 13.69 12.12 9.83
CA ALA A 212 14.73 13.10 10.05
C ALA A 212 14.16 14.32 10.79
N PHE A 213 15.02 15.14 11.39
CA PHE A 213 14.62 16.41 12.02
C PHE A 213 15.46 17.61 11.55
N ASP A 214 16.43 17.36 10.66
CA ASP A 214 17.31 18.30 9.99
C ASP A 214 17.78 17.74 8.64
N TYR A 215 18.36 18.60 7.79
CA TYR A 215 18.78 18.22 6.43
C TYR A 215 19.95 17.22 6.42
N GLU A 216 20.74 17.24 7.47
CA GLU A 216 21.91 16.43 7.73
C GLU A 216 21.54 15.00 8.16
N LYS A 217 20.24 14.78 8.46
CA LYS A 217 19.70 13.50 8.94
C LYS A 217 20.46 13.05 10.17
N SER A 218 20.68 13.97 11.11
CA SER A 218 21.45 13.76 12.33
C SER A 218 20.85 12.67 13.21
N ARG A 219 21.71 12.05 14.04
CA ARG A 219 21.30 11.15 15.11
C ARG A 219 20.99 11.95 16.37
N SER A 220 20.00 11.48 17.12
CA SER A 220 19.68 11.94 18.48
C SER A 220 19.25 10.74 19.30
N ALA A 221 19.31 10.81 20.63
CA ALA A 221 18.90 9.68 21.47
C ALA A 221 17.47 9.20 21.16
N GLY A 222 16.54 10.14 20.94
CA GLY A 222 15.15 9.80 20.60
C GLY A 222 15.00 9.19 19.21
N ARG A 223 15.75 9.67 18.20
CA ARG A 223 15.73 9.08 16.85
C ARG A 223 16.40 7.71 16.83
N ASP A 224 17.48 7.54 17.59
CA ASP A 224 18.15 6.26 17.77
C ASP A 224 17.22 5.22 18.41
N GLU A 225 16.47 5.59 19.44
CA GLU A 225 15.48 4.70 20.07
C GLU A 225 14.33 4.34 19.09
N ALA A 226 13.87 5.30 18.27
CA ALA A 226 12.92 5.01 17.19
C ALA A 226 13.51 4.03 16.14
N MET A 227 14.77 4.19 15.76
CA MET A 227 15.47 3.26 14.86
C MET A 227 15.58 1.84 15.45
N GLN A 228 15.85 1.73 16.76
CA GLN A 228 15.87 0.45 17.47
C GLN A 228 14.50 -0.21 17.50
N LEU A 229 13.44 0.57 17.81
CA LEU A 229 12.06 0.07 17.79
C LEU A 229 11.66 -0.39 16.38
N ILE A 230 11.98 0.38 15.34
CA ILE A 230 11.75 -0.05 13.97
C ILE A 230 12.51 -1.33 13.63
N SER A 231 13.76 -1.47 14.08
CA SER A 231 14.53 -2.69 13.86
C SER A 231 13.93 -3.92 14.56
N TYR A 232 13.28 -3.71 15.71
CA TYR A 232 12.49 -4.75 16.38
C TYR A 232 11.26 -5.13 15.55
N LEU A 233 10.48 -4.14 15.10
CA LEU A 233 9.28 -4.35 14.28
C LEU A 233 9.60 -4.97 12.91
N TYR A 234 10.73 -4.60 12.31
CA TYR A 234 11.22 -5.20 11.08
C TYR A 234 11.40 -6.70 11.23
N LYS A 235 12.05 -7.16 12.32
CA LYS A 235 12.22 -8.60 12.59
C LYS A 235 10.88 -9.31 12.69
N ILE A 236 9.93 -8.74 13.45
CA ILE A 236 8.56 -9.28 13.55
C ILE A 236 7.93 -9.39 12.17
N ASN A 237 7.98 -8.33 11.38
CA ASN A 237 7.34 -8.31 10.07
C ASN A 237 7.98 -9.30 9.09
N GLN A 238 9.30 -9.53 9.18
CA GLN A 238 9.98 -10.56 8.40
C GLN A 238 9.48 -11.99 8.69
N HIS A 239 8.93 -12.26 9.88
CA HIS A 239 8.30 -13.56 10.16
C HIS A 239 6.98 -13.75 9.43
N TYR A 240 6.23 -12.66 9.17
CA TYR A 240 4.90 -12.75 8.55
C TYR A 240 4.92 -12.51 7.04
N ILE A 241 5.70 -11.52 6.58
CA ILE A 241 5.85 -11.15 5.18
C ILE A 241 7.34 -10.96 4.82
N PRO A 242 8.12 -12.07 4.78
CA PRO A 242 9.56 -12.01 4.51
C PRO A 242 9.82 -11.31 3.19
N ASN A 243 10.81 -10.41 3.17
CA ASN A 243 11.21 -9.62 1.99
C ASN A 243 10.16 -8.63 1.44
N HIS A 244 9.09 -8.31 2.20
CA HIS A 244 8.10 -7.28 1.84
C HIS A 244 8.16 -6.04 2.74
N THR A 245 9.29 -5.85 3.45
CA THR A 245 9.50 -4.69 4.31
C THR A 245 10.60 -3.81 3.76
N GLY A 246 10.32 -2.52 3.62
CA GLY A 246 11.32 -1.54 3.22
C GLY A 246 11.49 -0.40 4.23
N ARG A 247 12.44 0.48 3.94
CA ARG A 247 12.69 1.73 4.64
C ARG A 247 12.27 2.87 3.72
N TYR A 248 11.34 3.70 4.20
CA TYR A 248 10.87 4.85 3.44
C TYR A 248 11.96 5.93 3.33
N ASN A 249 11.83 6.84 2.35
CA ASN A 249 12.78 7.93 2.18
C ASN A 249 12.83 8.81 3.43
N ASP A 250 14.04 9.10 3.90
CA ASP A 250 14.33 9.91 5.10
C ASP A 250 14.80 11.33 4.77
N ASP A 251 14.57 11.82 3.54
CA ASP A 251 14.75 13.23 3.19
C ASP A 251 13.93 14.13 4.10
N PHE A 252 14.59 15.13 4.69
CA PHE A 252 13.96 16.07 5.58
C PHE A 252 13.02 17.02 4.82
N GLU A 253 11.74 16.98 5.16
CA GLU A 253 10.70 17.89 4.68
C GLU A 253 10.29 18.78 5.87
N PRO A 254 10.77 20.03 5.95
CA PRO A 254 10.55 20.90 7.10
C PRO A 254 9.07 21.24 7.34
N ARG A 255 8.19 20.97 6.37
CA ARG A 255 6.74 21.19 6.52
C ARG A 255 5.96 19.94 6.92
N ALA A 256 6.60 18.77 7.01
CA ALA A 256 5.95 17.53 7.39
C ALA A 256 5.73 17.47 8.90
N PHE A 257 4.59 16.91 9.32
CA PHE A 257 4.31 16.72 10.75
C PHE A 257 5.24 15.68 11.37
N GLY A 258 5.57 14.62 10.62
CA GLY A 258 6.46 13.59 11.13
C GLY A 258 7.81 14.18 11.58
N ASP A 259 8.50 14.83 10.65
CA ASP A 259 9.81 15.45 10.91
C ASP A 259 9.75 16.49 12.04
N ASN A 260 8.68 17.31 12.09
CA ASN A 260 8.53 18.30 13.14
C ASN A 260 8.21 17.68 14.50
N ILE A 261 7.40 16.63 14.59
CA ILE A 261 7.11 15.94 15.85
C ILE A 261 8.38 15.29 16.41
N GLN A 262 9.20 14.70 15.54
CA GLN A 262 10.54 14.22 15.91
C GLN A 262 11.45 15.36 16.38
N LYS A 263 11.47 16.48 15.65
CA LYS A 263 12.24 17.68 16.02
C LYS A 263 11.78 18.27 17.36
N TRP A 264 10.50 18.17 17.66
CA TRP A 264 9.92 18.63 18.91
C TRP A 264 10.09 17.61 20.06
N GLY A 265 10.84 16.54 19.87
CA GLY A 265 11.31 15.67 20.96
C GLY A 265 10.55 14.35 21.15
N THR A 266 9.51 14.09 20.38
CA THR A 266 8.82 12.79 20.42
C THR A 266 9.60 11.76 19.62
N LYS A 267 9.73 10.53 20.14
CA LYS A 267 10.38 9.42 19.44
C LYS A 267 9.43 8.90 18.36
N LEU A 268 9.63 9.32 17.11
CA LEU A 268 8.64 9.10 16.07
C LEU A 268 8.95 7.87 15.21
N ILE A 269 7.93 7.03 15.07
CA ILE A 269 7.90 5.87 14.18
C ILE A 269 6.87 6.15 13.11
N LEU A 270 7.28 6.10 11.86
CA LEU A 270 6.36 6.18 10.73
C LEU A 270 6.21 4.79 10.10
N ILE A 271 4.95 4.40 9.87
CA ILE A 271 4.56 3.15 9.19
C ILE A 271 3.80 3.51 7.92
N GLU A 272 4.30 3.04 6.78
CA GLU A 272 3.69 3.15 5.46
C GLU A 272 3.13 1.79 5.03
N THR A 273 1.85 1.74 4.67
CA THR A 273 1.22 0.52 4.14
C THR A 273 1.12 0.58 2.62
N GLY A 274 1.91 -0.25 1.94
CA GLY A 274 1.96 -0.36 0.48
C GLY A 274 0.94 -1.33 -0.11
N GLY A 275 1.22 -1.78 -1.33
CA GLY A 275 0.37 -2.74 -2.02
C GLY A 275 0.66 -4.18 -1.61
N PHE A 276 -0.36 -5.03 -1.75
CA PHE A 276 -0.28 -6.47 -1.54
C PHE A 276 -0.80 -7.19 -2.78
N LYS A 277 -0.10 -8.25 -3.20
CA LYS A 277 -0.57 -9.06 -4.32
C LYS A 277 -1.93 -9.68 -4.01
N ASN A 278 -2.89 -9.49 -4.92
CA ASN A 278 -4.26 -10.00 -4.80
C ASN A 278 -5.04 -9.51 -3.57
N ASP A 279 -4.63 -8.41 -2.96
CA ASP A 279 -5.33 -7.80 -1.81
C ASP A 279 -5.43 -6.27 -2.01
N PRO A 280 -6.26 -5.81 -2.97
CA PRO A 280 -6.41 -4.39 -3.28
C PRO A 280 -7.02 -3.60 -2.11
N GLU A 281 -7.79 -4.26 -1.24
CA GLU A 281 -8.40 -3.65 -0.06
C GLU A 281 -7.48 -3.65 1.18
N LYS A 282 -6.26 -4.16 1.03
CA LYS A 282 -5.20 -4.22 2.07
C LYS A 282 -5.69 -4.86 3.38
N GLN A 283 -6.44 -5.95 3.31
CA GLN A 283 -6.88 -6.67 4.51
C GLN A 283 -5.70 -7.30 5.27
N LEU A 284 -4.70 -7.81 4.58
CA LEU A 284 -3.46 -8.24 5.21
C LEU A 284 -2.70 -7.04 5.80
N GLY A 285 -2.68 -5.90 5.11
CA GLY A 285 -2.10 -4.65 5.61
C GLY A 285 -2.76 -4.18 6.91
N ARG A 286 -4.09 -4.26 6.99
CA ARG A 286 -4.88 -3.96 8.20
C ARG A 286 -4.47 -4.88 9.35
N LYS A 287 -4.42 -6.20 9.11
CA LYS A 287 -3.96 -7.17 10.12
C LYS A 287 -2.53 -6.90 10.58
N LEU A 288 -1.61 -6.62 9.65
CA LEU A 288 -0.21 -6.39 9.99
C LEU A 288 -0.02 -5.11 10.79
N ASN A 289 -0.73 -4.02 10.46
CA ASN A 289 -0.70 -2.80 11.29
C ASN A 289 -1.22 -3.07 12.72
N PHE A 290 -2.30 -3.85 12.88
CA PHE A 290 -2.80 -4.27 14.20
C PHE A 290 -1.71 -4.99 15.01
N VAL A 291 -1.05 -5.97 14.40
CA VAL A 291 0.01 -6.75 15.06
C VAL A 291 1.23 -5.87 15.37
N LEU A 292 1.73 -5.12 14.39
CA LEU A 292 2.94 -4.31 14.54
C LEU A 292 2.77 -3.20 15.57
N ILE A 293 1.62 -2.53 15.60
CA ILE A 293 1.34 -1.49 16.60
C ILE A 293 1.21 -2.13 18.00
N GLY A 294 0.49 -3.24 18.14
CA GLY A 294 0.38 -3.96 19.41
C GLY A 294 1.74 -4.45 19.92
N SER A 295 2.57 -5.02 19.05
CA SER A 295 3.95 -5.42 19.37
C SER A 295 4.84 -4.24 19.71
N ALA A 296 4.64 -3.07 19.07
CA ALA A 296 5.38 -1.86 19.40
C ALA A 296 5.06 -1.39 20.82
N LEU A 297 3.78 -1.41 21.22
CA LEU A 297 3.36 -1.09 22.58
C LEU A 297 4.02 -2.02 23.61
N GLU A 298 4.02 -3.34 23.38
CA GLU A 298 4.73 -4.28 24.25
C GLU A 298 6.24 -4.00 24.29
N ALA A 299 6.84 -3.70 23.14
CA ALA A 299 8.27 -3.41 23.05
C ALA A 299 8.65 -2.11 23.78
N ILE A 300 7.77 -1.10 23.78
CA ILE A 300 7.94 0.13 24.54
C ILE A 300 7.82 -0.18 26.04
N GLN A 301 6.74 -0.84 26.45
CA GLN A 301 6.46 -1.22 27.84
C GLN A 301 7.63 -1.98 28.48
N LYS A 302 8.13 -3.01 27.80
CA LYS A 302 9.16 -3.93 28.33
C LYS A 302 10.58 -3.53 27.93
N GLY A 303 10.75 -2.48 27.12
CA GLY A 303 12.04 -2.07 26.59
C GLY A 303 12.72 -3.10 25.68
N LEU A 304 11.94 -3.95 24.98
CA LEU A 304 12.47 -5.07 24.17
C LEU A 304 13.38 -4.60 23.02
N HIS A 305 13.14 -3.40 22.51
CA HIS A 305 13.91 -2.80 21.44
C HIS A 305 15.28 -2.26 21.89
N LYS A 306 15.46 -1.96 23.19
CA LYS A 306 16.67 -1.28 23.70
C LYS A 306 17.95 -2.10 23.55
N ALA A 307 17.84 -3.42 23.45
CA ALA A 307 18.97 -4.32 23.21
C ALA A 307 19.39 -4.37 21.72
N ILE A 308 18.61 -3.80 20.81
CA ILE A 308 18.92 -3.79 19.38
C ILE A 308 19.93 -2.68 19.09
N SER A 309 20.97 -2.98 18.32
CA SER A 309 21.91 -1.96 17.85
C SER A 309 21.25 -1.06 16.80
N VAL A 310 21.49 0.25 16.89
CA VAL A 310 20.93 1.25 15.95
C VAL A 310 21.36 0.97 14.51
N GLU A 311 22.53 0.38 14.33
CA GLU A 311 23.09 0.04 13.02
C GLU A 311 22.22 -0.98 12.25
N GLN A 312 21.39 -1.78 12.95
CA GLN A 312 20.43 -2.69 12.31
C GLN A 312 19.39 -1.95 11.47
N TYR A 313 19.05 -0.71 11.83
CA TYR A 313 18.09 0.10 11.06
C TYR A 313 18.57 0.36 9.62
N SER A 314 19.88 0.56 9.44
CA SER A 314 20.45 0.80 8.11
C SER A 314 20.55 -0.47 7.25
N GLN A 315 20.31 -1.64 7.84
CA GLN A 315 20.24 -2.91 7.11
C GLN A 315 18.85 -3.20 6.54
N ILE A 316 17.84 -2.44 6.94
CA ILE A 316 16.51 -2.52 6.32
C ILE A 316 16.65 -1.98 4.88
N PRO A 317 16.34 -2.78 3.85
CA PRO A 317 16.44 -2.33 2.46
C PRO A 317 15.54 -1.11 2.24
N ARG A 318 15.93 -0.19 1.35
CA ARG A 318 15.07 0.96 1.01
C ARG A 318 13.88 0.52 0.16
N ASN A 319 12.94 1.43 -0.03
CA ASN A 319 11.96 1.31 -1.10
C ASN A 319 12.60 1.68 -2.43
N ASP A 320 12.16 1.02 -3.48
CA ASP A 320 12.44 1.35 -4.87
C ASP A 320 11.11 1.39 -5.64
N ARG A 321 11.10 1.93 -6.87
CA ARG A 321 9.87 2.19 -7.63
C ARG A 321 9.92 1.51 -9.01
N ASN A 322 10.12 0.20 -9.00
CA ASN A 322 10.30 -0.65 -10.18
C ASN A 322 9.15 -1.64 -10.40
N LEU A 323 7.95 -1.35 -9.89
CA LEU A 323 6.78 -2.24 -9.97
C LEU A 323 5.64 -1.63 -10.81
N PHE A 324 5.15 -2.40 -11.77
CA PHE A 324 3.97 -2.09 -12.60
C PHE A 324 2.75 -2.92 -12.19
N ASP A 325 1.55 -2.56 -12.65
CA ASP A 325 0.41 -3.48 -12.58
C ASP A 325 0.57 -4.65 -13.55
N LEU A 326 0.95 -4.32 -14.78
CA LEU A 326 1.22 -5.28 -15.84
C LEU A 326 2.54 -4.95 -16.53
N LYS A 327 3.42 -5.94 -16.63
CA LYS A 327 4.60 -5.90 -17.47
C LYS A 327 4.45 -6.93 -18.60
N ILE A 328 4.57 -6.49 -19.84
CA ILE A 328 4.63 -7.36 -21.01
C ILE A 328 6.09 -7.43 -21.45
N GLU A 329 6.64 -8.63 -21.52
CA GLU A 329 8.05 -8.85 -21.74
C GLU A 329 8.34 -9.32 -23.17
N LYS A 330 9.42 -8.81 -23.77
CA LYS A 330 9.98 -9.27 -25.04
C LYS A 330 9.00 -9.27 -26.23
N VAL A 331 8.08 -8.31 -26.28
CA VAL A 331 7.15 -8.19 -27.39
C VAL A 331 7.83 -7.51 -28.59
N GLN A 332 7.53 -7.96 -29.81
CA GLN A 332 8.00 -7.30 -31.01
C GLN A 332 7.09 -6.14 -31.42
N LYS A 333 7.63 -4.92 -31.43
CA LYS A 333 6.97 -3.69 -31.91
C LYS A 333 7.53 -3.31 -33.28
N MET A 334 6.67 -3.00 -34.24
CA MET A 334 7.08 -2.55 -35.58
C MET A 334 7.20 -1.03 -35.62
N VAL A 335 8.32 -0.51 -36.10
CA VAL A 335 8.55 0.92 -36.39
C VAL A 335 9.29 1.02 -37.72
N ASN A 336 8.76 1.78 -38.69
CA ASN A 336 9.37 1.98 -40.02
C ASN A 336 9.86 0.68 -40.67
N SER A 337 8.98 -0.33 -40.73
CA SER A 337 9.25 -1.66 -41.31
C SER A 337 10.33 -2.50 -40.60
N SER A 338 10.85 -2.04 -39.47
CA SER A 338 11.78 -2.80 -38.62
C SER A 338 11.08 -3.25 -37.34
N TYR A 339 11.44 -4.42 -36.83
CA TYR A 339 10.95 -4.93 -35.56
C TYR A 339 11.97 -4.71 -34.45
N TYR A 340 11.48 -4.24 -33.32
CA TYR A 340 12.24 -4.04 -32.09
C TYR A 340 11.62 -4.89 -30.99
N THR A 341 12.45 -5.62 -30.25
CA THR A 341 12.02 -6.34 -29.04
C THR A 341 12.05 -5.36 -27.89
N VAL A 342 10.92 -5.17 -27.22
CA VAL A 342 10.79 -4.26 -26.08
C VAL A 342 9.97 -4.91 -24.97
N ASP A 343 10.20 -4.45 -23.75
CA ASP A 343 9.26 -4.63 -22.64
C ASP A 343 8.33 -3.41 -22.55
N LEU A 344 7.12 -3.61 -22.05
CA LEU A 344 6.11 -2.56 -21.82
C LEU A 344 5.63 -2.63 -20.37
N GLY A 345 5.69 -1.52 -19.65
CA GLY A 345 5.22 -1.38 -18.27
C GLY A 345 3.95 -0.53 -18.19
N TYR A 346 2.91 -1.06 -17.54
CA TYR A 346 1.60 -0.42 -17.47
C TYR A 346 1.14 -0.17 -16.03
N PHE A 347 0.58 1.01 -15.80
CA PHE A 347 -0.29 1.30 -14.66
C PHE A 347 -1.76 1.17 -15.05
N LEU A 348 -2.54 0.54 -14.18
CA LEU A 348 -3.94 0.22 -14.37
C LEU A 348 -4.76 0.82 -13.22
N GLU A 349 -5.64 1.76 -13.57
CA GLU A 349 -6.59 2.38 -12.66
C GLU A 349 -8.00 1.95 -13.04
N GLU A 350 -8.79 1.47 -12.08
CA GLU A 350 -10.15 1.01 -12.36
C GLU A 350 -11.04 2.18 -12.80
N SER A 351 -11.67 2.05 -13.97
CA SER A 351 -12.63 3.04 -14.46
C SER A 351 -13.98 2.82 -13.78
N SER A 352 -14.47 3.84 -13.09
CA SER A 352 -15.74 3.80 -12.35
C SER A 352 -17.00 3.69 -13.23
N ASN A 353 -16.89 3.84 -14.56
CA ASN A 353 -18.04 4.03 -15.45
C ASN A 353 -18.20 2.99 -16.58
N ASP A 354 -17.24 2.08 -16.78
CA ASP A 354 -17.26 1.17 -17.92
C ASP A 354 -17.17 -0.29 -17.45
N SER A 355 -18.28 -1.03 -17.52
CA SER A 355 -18.24 -2.49 -17.41
C SER A 355 -18.60 -3.12 -18.75
N TYR A 356 -17.68 -3.91 -19.33
CA TYR A 356 -18.00 -4.73 -20.50
C TYR A 356 -18.28 -6.15 -20.04
N LYS A 357 -19.53 -6.60 -20.15
CA LYS A 357 -19.96 -7.97 -19.77
C LYS A 357 -19.60 -8.38 -18.35
N GLY A 358 -19.69 -7.45 -17.40
CA GLY A 358 -19.32 -7.69 -16.00
C GLY A 358 -17.82 -7.80 -15.75
N LYS A 359 -16.97 -7.39 -16.69
CA LYS A 359 -15.52 -7.28 -16.50
C LYS A 359 -15.13 -5.84 -16.18
N VAL A 360 -14.25 -5.70 -15.19
CA VAL A 360 -13.61 -4.44 -14.80
C VAL A 360 -12.77 -3.90 -15.97
N ILE A 361 -12.99 -2.65 -16.34
CA ILE A 361 -12.19 -1.95 -17.35
C ILE A 361 -11.25 -0.99 -16.63
N TYR A 362 -10.01 -0.93 -17.12
CA TYR A 362 -9.02 -0.01 -16.59
C TYR A 362 -8.84 1.20 -17.51
N GLN A 363 -8.64 2.37 -16.91
CA GLN A 363 -7.83 3.41 -17.50
C GLN A 363 -6.37 2.92 -17.47
N VAL A 364 -5.76 2.84 -18.65
CA VAL A 364 -4.42 2.28 -18.85
C VAL A 364 -3.46 3.41 -19.15
N THR A 365 -2.32 3.41 -18.47
CA THR A 365 -1.20 4.29 -18.79
C THR A 365 0.01 3.43 -19.15
N LEU A 366 0.62 3.67 -20.31
CA LEU A 366 1.93 3.09 -20.64
C LEU A 366 2.99 3.94 -19.93
N GLU A 367 3.44 3.48 -18.76
CA GLU A 367 4.38 4.22 -17.92
C GLU A 367 5.79 4.20 -18.51
N ASP A 368 6.25 3.05 -19.02
CA ASP A 368 7.59 2.91 -19.60
C ASP A 368 7.64 1.84 -20.70
N GLN A 369 8.61 1.95 -21.60
CA GLN A 369 8.91 0.96 -22.64
C GLN A 369 10.41 0.90 -22.94
N GLY A 370 10.95 -0.30 -23.16
CA GLY A 370 12.35 -0.49 -23.51
C GLY A 370 12.96 -1.71 -22.84
N ASP A 371 14.13 -1.52 -22.22
CA ASP A 371 14.75 -2.53 -21.35
C ASP A 371 14.21 -2.36 -19.93
N LEU A 372 13.21 -3.18 -19.58
CA LEU A 372 12.62 -3.21 -18.24
C LEU A 372 13.09 -4.48 -17.49
N SER A 373 14.28 -5.00 -17.79
CA SER A 373 14.81 -6.23 -17.20
C SER A 373 15.03 -6.15 -15.68
N THR A 374 15.19 -4.94 -15.14
CA THR A 374 15.31 -4.67 -13.69
C THR A 374 13.96 -4.34 -13.02
N TYR A 375 12.87 -4.33 -13.78
CA TYR A 375 11.52 -4.05 -13.31
C TYR A 375 10.66 -5.31 -13.30
N THR A 376 9.59 -5.29 -12.52
CA THR A 376 8.59 -6.36 -12.48
C THR A 376 7.18 -5.79 -12.51
N GLY A 377 6.18 -6.60 -12.81
CA GLY A 377 4.77 -6.28 -12.58
C GLY A 377 4.14 -7.16 -11.51
N TYR A 378 3.05 -6.70 -10.91
CA TYR A 378 2.10 -7.55 -10.20
C TYR A 378 1.68 -8.75 -11.07
N LYS A 379 1.50 -8.47 -12.37
CA LYS A 379 1.39 -9.46 -13.44
C LYS A 379 2.51 -9.27 -14.46
N ASN A 380 3.22 -10.36 -14.76
CA ASN A 380 4.17 -10.44 -15.86
C ASN A 380 3.58 -11.31 -16.98
N PHE A 381 3.70 -10.89 -18.23
CA PHE A 381 3.29 -11.64 -19.39
C PHE A 381 4.45 -11.73 -20.39
N ASN A 382 5.00 -12.94 -20.55
CA ASN A 382 6.06 -13.18 -21.53
C ASN A 382 5.46 -13.26 -22.93
N ALA A 383 5.76 -12.27 -23.77
CA ALA A 383 5.32 -12.14 -25.16
C ALA A 383 6.43 -12.53 -26.16
N GLU A 384 7.43 -13.29 -25.74
CA GLU A 384 8.53 -13.73 -26.60
C GLU A 384 8.01 -14.47 -27.85
N GLY A 385 8.42 -13.98 -29.03
CA GLY A 385 7.96 -14.49 -30.32
C GLY A 385 6.57 -14.00 -30.76
N LEU A 386 5.93 -13.12 -29.98
CA LEU A 386 4.73 -12.40 -30.34
C LEU A 386 5.04 -11.00 -30.85
N LYS A 387 4.16 -10.50 -31.71
CA LYS A 387 4.23 -9.17 -32.32
C LYS A 387 2.98 -8.37 -31.97
N ILE A 388 3.15 -7.06 -31.79
CA ILE A 388 2.03 -6.13 -31.68
C ILE A 388 1.44 -5.93 -33.08
N LEU A 389 0.13 -6.10 -33.18
CA LEU A 389 -0.66 -5.76 -34.35
C LEU A 389 -1.84 -4.89 -33.92
N PHE A 390 -1.90 -3.66 -34.44
CA PHE A 390 -3.09 -2.84 -34.23
C PHE A 390 -4.26 -3.40 -35.04
N PRO A 391 -5.44 -3.55 -34.40
CA PRO A 391 -6.57 -4.22 -35.01
C PRO A 391 -7.15 -3.44 -36.19
N LYS A 392 -7.64 -4.17 -37.19
CA LYS A 392 -8.32 -3.62 -38.37
C LYS A 392 -9.81 -3.44 -38.14
N VAL A 393 -10.44 -2.66 -39.02
CA VAL A 393 -11.88 -2.46 -39.10
C VAL A 393 -12.48 -3.26 -40.26
N PHE A 394 -13.44 -4.14 -39.95
CA PHE A 394 -14.19 -4.91 -40.95
C PHE A 394 -15.42 -4.12 -41.42
N ASN A 395 -15.44 -3.74 -42.69
CA ASN A 395 -16.59 -3.06 -43.30
C ASN A 395 -17.68 -4.07 -43.69
N GLY A 396 -18.37 -4.61 -42.69
CA GLY A 396 -19.39 -5.61 -42.89
C GLY A 396 -20.10 -6.03 -41.61
N ARG A 397 -21.05 -6.95 -41.76
CA ARG A 397 -21.80 -7.53 -40.65
C ARG A 397 -21.17 -8.86 -40.24
N VAL A 398 -20.91 -9.02 -38.95
CA VAL A 398 -20.54 -10.31 -38.35
C VAL A 398 -21.76 -11.24 -38.33
N LYS A 399 -21.62 -12.47 -38.84
CA LYS A 399 -22.77 -13.32 -39.22
C LYS A 399 -23.09 -14.37 -38.16
N ASN A 400 -22.06 -14.97 -37.57
CA ASN A 400 -22.11 -16.03 -36.58
C ASN A 400 -20.73 -16.14 -35.90
N SER A 401 -20.59 -17.04 -34.93
CA SER A 401 -19.34 -17.25 -34.18
C SER A 401 -18.17 -17.71 -35.04
N ALA A 402 -18.41 -18.55 -36.06
CA ALA A 402 -17.36 -18.97 -36.98
C ALA A 402 -16.82 -17.80 -37.83
N HIS A 403 -17.70 -16.91 -38.29
CA HIS A 403 -17.33 -15.70 -39.00
C HIS A 403 -16.56 -14.73 -38.08
N GLU A 404 -17.01 -14.54 -36.82
CA GLU A 404 -16.26 -13.74 -35.84
C GLU A 404 -14.86 -14.31 -35.60
N LYS A 405 -14.73 -15.64 -35.39
CA LYS A 405 -13.42 -16.29 -35.20
C LYS A 405 -12.51 -16.07 -36.40
N SER A 406 -13.03 -16.18 -37.62
CA SER A 406 -12.28 -15.91 -38.85
C SER A 406 -11.81 -14.45 -38.91
N LEU A 407 -12.69 -13.49 -38.61
CA LEU A 407 -12.35 -12.07 -38.63
C LEU A 407 -11.27 -11.73 -37.59
N LEU A 408 -11.38 -12.27 -36.38
CA LEU A 408 -10.35 -12.15 -35.35
C LEU A 408 -9.03 -12.74 -35.83
N GLN A 409 -9.03 -13.90 -36.49
CA GLN A 409 -7.82 -14.52 -37.06
C GLN A 409 -7.15 -13.66 -38.14
N ASP A 410 -7.94 -12.90 -38.90
CA ASP A 410 -7.47 -11.98 -39.94
C ASP A 410 -7.02 -10.60 -39.39
N GLY A 411 -7.11 -10.43 -38.06
CA GLY A 411 -6.70 -9.23 -37.33
C GLY A 411 -7.77 -8.14 -37.27
N PHE A 412 -9.04 -8.45 -37.58
CA PHE A 412 -10.15 -7.53 -37.39
C PHE A 412 -10.70 -7.64 -35.98
N LEU A 413 -10.75 -6.51 -35.27
CA LEU A 413 -11.42 -6.42 -33.96
C LEU A 413 -12.65 -5.53 -34.03
N TYR A 414 -12.68 -4.59 -34.98
CA TYR A 414 -13.77 -3.64 -35.13
C TYR A 414 -14.66 -4.01 -36.31
N PHE A 415 -15.95 -3.69 -36.25
CA PHE A 415 -16.88 -3.84 -37.38
C PHE A 415 -17.85 -2.66 -37.48
N THR A 416 -18.23 -2.25 -38.69
CA THR A 416 -19.03 -1.03 -38.90
C THR A 416 -20.53 -1.26 -39.05
N LYS A 417 -20.97 -2.42 -39.57
CA LYS A 417 -22.41 -2.68 -39.80
C LYS A 417 -23.04 -3.37 -38.60
N ALA A 418 -24.21 -2.88 -38.18
CA ALA A 418 -24.98 -3.46 -37.08
C ALA A 418 -25.05 -5.00 -37.17
N PRO A 419 -24.84 -5.69 -36.03
CA PRO A 419 -24.77 -7.15 -35.99
C PRO A 419 -26.09 -7.78 -36.43
N SER A 420 -26.06 -9.07 -36.79
CA SER A 420 -27.27 -9.81 -37.13
C SER A 420 -28.21 -9.87 -35.93
N ARG A 421 -29.54 -9.77 -36.12
CA ARG A 421 -30.52 -10.06 -35.05
C ARG A 421 -30.36 -11.47 -34.46
N LYS A 422 -29.68 -12.38 -35.17
CA LYS A 422 -29.41 -13.76 -34.77
C LYS A 422 -28.06 -13.97 -34.06
N TYR A 423 -27.15 -12.98 -34.10
CA TYR A 423 -25.81 -13.13 -33.53
C TYR A 423 -25.20 -11.78 -33.13
N PHE A 424 -24.83 -11.66 -31.86
CA PHE A 424 -24.07 -10.54 -31.33
C PHE A 424 -22.61 -10.97 -31.11
N PRO A 425 -21.63 -10.30 -31.73
CA PRO A 425 -20.21 -10.60 -31.52
C PRO A 425 -19.82 -10.57 -30.05
N THR A 426 -18.98 -11.51 -29.64
CA THR A 426 -18.59 -11.63 -28.23
C THR A 426 -17.27 -10.94 -27.90
N THR A 427 -16.44 -10.70 -28.89
CA THR A 427 -15.07 -10.20 -28.73
C THR A 427 -14.82 -8.98 -29.61
N MET A 428 -15.48 -8.89 -30.77
CA MET A 428 -15.38 -7.73 -31.65
C MET A 428 -16.25 -6.55 -31.17
N PHE A 429 -15.79 -5.33 -31.44
CA PHE A 429 -16.45 -4.08 -31.05
C PHE A 429 -17.07 -3.37 -32.25
N GLN A 430 -18.27 -2.80 -32.08
CA GLN A 430 -18.90 -2.01 -33.14
C GLN A 430 -18.25 -0.63 -33.22
N TYR A 431 -17.85 -0.23 -34.41
CA TYR A 431 -17.22 1.05 -34.74
C TYR A 431 -18.30 2.01 -35.26
N ASN A 432 -18.61 3.08 -34.52
CA ASN A 432 -19.55 4.13 -34.93
C ASN A 432 -18.79 5.34 -35.49
N ASP A 433 -19.42 6.10 -36.39
CA ASP A 433 -18.85 7.32 -36.96
C ASP A 433 -18.51 8.33 -35.84
N GLY A 434 -17.22 8.68 -35.69
CA GLY A 434 -16.74 9.70 -34.74
C GLY A 434 -15.70 9.26 -33.71
N VAL A 435 -15.39 7.96 -33.60
CA VAL A 435 -14.28 7.45 -32.75
C VAL A 435 -13.07 7.21 -33.65
N GLU A 436 -11.91 7.81 -33.37
CA GLU A 436 -10.68 7.52 -34.10
C GLU A 436 -10.23 6.07 -33.82
N GLN A 437 -9.67 5.40 -34.82
CA GLN A 437 -9.03 4.10 -34.60
C GLN A 437 -7.83 4.32 -33.68
N GLU A 438 -7.98 3.99 -32.40
CA GLU A 438 -6.91 4.15 -31.42
C GLU A 438 -5.80 3.15 -31.71
N SER A 439 -4.79 3.61 -32.44
CA SER A 439 -3.54 2.87 -32.65
C SER A 439 -2.58 3.18 -31.51
N SER A 440 -3.04 2.95 -30.27
CA SER A 440 -2.29 3.21 -29.04
C SER A 440 -2.02 1.94 -28.27
N LEU A 441 -0.82 1.87 -27.68
CA LEU A 441 -0.44 0.80 -26.76
C LEU A 441 -1.17 0.88 -25.42
N GLU A 442 -1.90 1.96 -25.16
CA GLU A 442 -2.69 2.14 -23.94
C GLU A 442 -4.09 1.55 -24.08
N ASN A 443 -4.65 1.54 -25.29
CA ASN A 443 -6.05 1.17 -25.46
C ASN A 443 -6.23 -0.29 -25.86
N THR A 444 -5.82 -0.66 -27.07
CA THR A 444 -6.15 -1.98 -27.62
C THR A 444 -5.19 -2.41 -28.72
N TYR A 445 -4.66 -3.63 -28.61
CA TYR A 445 -3.88 -4.27 -29.67
C TYR A 445 -3.94 -5.79 -29.60
N LEU A 446 -3.65 -6.44 -30.73
CA LEU A 446 -3.50 -7.89 -30.81
C LEU A 446 -2.04 -8.27 -30.61
N LEU A 447 -1.83 -9.40 -29.92
CA LEU A 447 -0.55 -10.10 -29.89
C LEU A 447 -0.63 -11.29 -30.83
N VAL A 448 0.17 -11.24 -31.89
CA VAL A 448 0.15 -12.22 -32.98
C VAL A 448 1.43 -13.03 -33.03
N ASN A 449 1.35 -14.29 -33.46
CA ASN A 449 2.56 -15.11 -33.63
C ASN A 449 3.36 -14.71 -34.89
N LYS A 450 4.46 -15.42 -35.16
CA LYS A 450 5.31 -15.20 -36.35
C LYS A 450 4.57 -15.32 -37.69
N LEU A 451 3.45 -16.04 -37.73
CA LEU A 451 2.57 -16.20 -38.91
C LEU A 451 1.46 -15.13 -38.98
N ASN A 452 1.56 -14.08 -38.17
CA ASN A 452 0.54 -13.03 -38.01
C ASN A 452 -0.84 -13.54 -37.57
N GLN A 453 -0.90 -14.71 -36.93
CA GLN A 453 -2.15 -15.22 -36.35
C GLN A 453 -2.32 -14.66 -34.93
N PRO A 454 -3.44 -13.97 -34.64
CA PRO A 454 -3.75 -13.51 -33.30
C PRO A 454 -3.84 -14.65 -32.28
N LYS A 455 -3.19 -14.43 -31.14
CA LYS A 455 -3.18 -15.34 -29.99
C LYS A 455 -3.79 -14.70 -28.78
N TYR A 456 -3.50 -13.42 -28.56
CA TYR A 456 -4.05 -12.67 -27.45
C TYR A 456 -4.57 -11.31 -27.92
N LEU A 457 -5.53 -10.78 -27.17
CA LEU A 457 -6.02 -9.41 -27.25
C LEU A 457 -5.62 -8.69 -25.97
N PHE A 458 -4.86 -7.60 -26.09
CA PHE A 458 -4.76 -6.59 -25.04
C PHE A 458 -5.93 -5.62 -25.22
N TYR A 459 -6.81 -5.53 -24.23
CA TYR A 459 -7.97 -4.65 -24.25
C TYR A 459 -8.13 -3.97 -22.88
N LYS A 460 -7.92 -2.65 -22.85
CA LYS A 460 -8.08 -1.79 -21.66
C LYS A 460 -7.51 -2.43 -20.38
N GLY A 461 -6.25 -2.85 -20.45
CA GLY A 461 -5.49 -3.41 -19.31
C GLY A 461 -5.59 -4.93 -19.14
N GLN A 462 -6.42 -5.61 -19.92
CA GLN A 462 -6.59 -7.06 -19.85
C GLN A 462 -5.93 -7.78 -21.02
N ILE A 463 -5.24 -8.88 -20.74
CA ILE A 463 -4.77 -9.83 -21.75
C ILE A 463 -5.77 -10.99 -21.82
N ILE A 464 -6.39 -11.17 -22.98
CA ILE A 464 -7.41 -12.17 -23.27
C ILE A 464 -6.85 -13.19 -24.26
N ASP A 465 -6.91 -14.49 -23.94
CA ASP A 465 -6.56 -15.57 -24.89
C ASP A 465 -7.68 -15.73 -25.93
N LEU A 466 -7.30 -15.82 -27.21
CA LEU A 466 -8.22 -15.89 -28.35
C LEU A 466 -8.39 -17.30 -28.93
N LYS A 467 -7.80 -18.35 -28.31
CA LYS A 467 -7.87 -19.73 -28.82
C LYS A 467 -9.27 -20.34 -28.76
#